data_AF-A0A0N5A3K5-F1
#
_entry.id   AF-A0A0N5A3K5-F1
#
_cell.length_a   1.000
_cell.length_b   1.000
_cell.length_c   1.000
_cell.angle_alpha   90.00
_cell.angle_beta   90.00
_cell.angle_gamma   90.00
#
_symmetry.space_group_name_H-M   'P 1'
#
loop_
_entity.id
_entity.type
_entity.pdbx_description
1 polymer ?
#
loop_
_entity_poly.entity_id
_entity_poly.type
_entity_poly.pdbx_seq_one_letter_code
_entity_poly.pdbx_strand_id
1 'polypeptide(L)'
;MLLLIALIYCVPLYLIYAEDDYKKCYTNKYHVVIYGQFTCNGKPHQPKKVSLIEYSGNWISSKVIQNQIPPLKGKNSIYHHRQIQKTPNTEFSVSMEVMHFCNPIRRGGRPPCPFIFRGPIPTHFIDCQGDDTIAYWFSIDLNSGRYRGRSSCDGPFGK
;
A
#
# COMPACT_ATOMS: atom_id res chain seq x y z
N MET A 1 -49.86 -10.19 -30.70
CA MET A 1 -48.82 -11.05 -30.11
C MET A 1 -47.46 -10.51 -30.55
N LEU A 2 -46.82 -9.67 -29.73
CA LEU A 2 -45.42 -9.28 -29.90
C LEU A 2 -44.92 -8.85 -28.51
N LEU A 3 -44.21 -9.79 -27.86
CA LEU A 3 -43.56 -9.59 -26.58
C LEU A 3 -42.45 -8.54 -26.75
N LEU A 4 -42.61 -7.38 -26.11
CA LEU A 4 -41.51 -6.47 -25.79
C LEU A 4 -40.69 -7.11 -24.67
N ILE A 5 -39.72 -7.93 -25.02
CA ILE A 5 -38.71 -8.41 -24.08
C ILE A 5 -37.80 -7.23 -23.78
N ALA A 6 -38.01 -6.62 -22.62
CA ALA A 6 -37.06 -5.70 -22.01
C ALA A 6 -35.73 -6.45 -21.82
N LEU A 7 -34.78 -6.23 -22.73
CA LEU A 7 -33.38 -6.51 -22.50
C LEU A 7 -32.89 -5.50 -21.45
N ILE A 8 -33.23 -5.78 -20.19
CA ILE A 8 -32.48 -5.29 -19.04
C ILE A 8 -31.11 -5.93 -19.20
N TYR A 9 -30.21 -5.20 -19.85
CA TYR A 9 -28.79 -5.44 -19.78
C TYR A 9 -28.42 -5.39 -18.29
N CYS A 10 -28.41 -6.56 -17.64
CA CYS A 10 -27.56 -6.83 -16.50
C CYS A 10 -26.12 -6.69 -17.00
N VAL A 11 -25.66 -5.45 -17.17
CA VAL A 11 -24.25 -5.16 -17.04
C VAL A 11 -23.99 -5.39 -15.56
N PRO A 12 -23.27 -6.45 -15.15
CA PRO A 12 -22.76 -6.46 -13.79
C PRO A 12 -21.90 -5.22 -13.69
N LEU A 13 -22.37 -4.23 -12.92
CA LEU A 13 -21.52 -3.20 -12.36
C LEU A 13 -20.49 -3.97 -11.53
N TYR A 14 -19.39 -4.36 -12.16
CA TYR A 14 -18.15 -4.61 -11.46
C TYR A 14 -17.67 -3.25 -10.98
N LEU A 15 -18.33 -2.75 -9.93
CA LEU A 15 -17.70 -1.85 -9.00
C LEU A 15 -16.48 -2.62 -8.49
N ILE A 16 -15.34 -2.33 -9.10
CA ILE A 16 -14.05 -2.60 -8.49
C ILE A 16 -14.10 -1.76 -7.22
N TYR A 17 -14.53 -2.37 -6.11
CA TYR A 17 -14.46 -1.82 -4.77
C TYR A 17 -12.98 -1.60 -4.49
N ALA A 18 -12.49 -0.43 -4.83
CA ALA A 18 -11.21 0.07 -4.37
C ALA A 18 -11.39 0.33 -2.87
N GLU A 19 -11.02 -0.64 -2.04
CA GLU A 19 -10.34 -0.44 -0.75
C GLU A 19 -10.71 0.84 0.03
N ASP A 20 -11.98 0.98 0.39
CA ASP A 20 -12.48 1.96 1.36
C ASP A 20 -12.59 1.35 2.77
N ASP A 21 -11.78 0.33 3.06
CA ASP A 21 -11.77 -0.30 4.38
C ASP A 21 -11.00 0.59 5.36
N TYR A 22 -11.74 1.35 6.17
CA TYR A 22 -11.21 2.00 7.37
C TYR A 22 -11.38 1.09 8.59
N LYS A 23 -10.47 1.23 9.56
CA LYS A 23 -10.51 0.56 10.86
C LYS A 23 -10.91 1.55 11.94
N LYS A 24 -11.60 1.06 12.97
CA LYS A 24 -11.79 1.73 14.26
C LYS A 24 -11.24 0.81 15.36
N CYS A 25 -10.43 1.36 16.25
CA CYS A 25 -10.00 0.67 17.46
C CYS A 25 -10.69 1.30 18.68
N TYR A 26 -11.28 0.48 19.54
CA TYR A 26 -11.86 0.93 20.82
C TYR A 26 -10.77 1.22 21.87
N THR A 27 -9.60 0.63 21.69
CA THR A 27 -8.39 0.89 22.49
C THR A 27 -7.67 2.11 21.94
N ASN A 28 -6.73 2.64 22.74
CA ASN A 28 -5.90 3.78 22.35
C ASN A 28 -4.60 3.37 21.62
N LYS A 29 -4.49 2.10 21.21
CA LYS A 29 -3.31 1.58 20.53
C LYS A 29 -3.72 0.58 19.45
N TYR A 30 -2.88 0.45 18.44
CA TYR A 30 -3.00 -0.63 17.47
C TYR A 30 -1.61 -1.11 17.02
N HIS A 31 -1.57 -2.32 16.49
CA HIS A 31 -0.37 -2.96 15.99
C HIS A 31 -0.52 -3.24 14.49
N VAL A 32 0.59 -3.07 13.78
CA VAL A 32 0.74 -3.48 12.38
C VAL A 32 2.00 -4.32 12.28
N VAL A 33 1.85 -5.53 11.77
CA VAL A 33 2.96 -6.42 11.46
C VAL A 33 2.95 -6.69 9.97
N ILE A 34 4.08 -6.42 9.31
CA ILE A 34 4.26 -6.75 7.90
C ILE A 34 5.44 -7.69 7.75
N TYR A 35 5.30 -8.65 6.84
CA TYR A 35 6.38 -9.51 6.41
C TYR A 35 6.24 -9.79 4.92
N GLY A 36 7.31 -9.64 4.18
CA GLY A 36 7.21 -9.94 2.76
C GLY A 36 8.45 -9.58 1.98
N GLN A 37 8.34 -9.69 0.67
CA GLN A 37 9.46 -9.44 -0.22
C GLN A 37 9.00 -8.74 -1.49
N PHE A 38 9.96 -8.11 -2.15
CA PHE A 38 9.76 -7.46 -3.43
C PHE A 38 10.55 -8.17 -4.53
N THR A 39 9.94 -8.26 -5.69
CA THR A 39 10.58 -8.72 -6.93
C THR A 39 10.48 -7.66 -8.01
N CYS A 40 11.31 -7.79 -9.04
CA CYS A 40 11.26 -6.98 -10.25
C CYS A 40 11.47 -7.93 -11.43
N ASN A 41 10.44 -8.14 -12.25
CA ASN A 41 10.46 -9.12 -13.33
C ASN A 41 10.76 -10.54 -12.79
N GLY A 42 10.10 -10.93 -11.70
CA GLY A 42 10.30 -12.23 -11.05
C GLY A 42 11.62 -12.42 -10.30
N LYS A 43 12.55 -11.46 -10.34
CA LYS A 43 13.84 -11.54 -9.61
C LYS A 43 13.78 -10.80 -8.28
N PRO A 44 14.43 -11.29 -7.21
CA PRO A 44 14.59 -10.55 -5.96
C PRO A 44 15.02 -9.11 -6.19
N HIS A 45 14.31 -8.15 -5.60
CA HIS A 45 14.61 -6.73 -5.72
C HIS A 45 14.54 -6.05 -4.37
N GLN A 46 15.49 -5.18 -4.08
CA GLN A 46 15.48 -4.35 -2.89
C GLN A 46 14.99 -2.94 -3.25
N PRO A 47 13.82 -2.51 -2.75
CA PRO A 47 13.38 -1.13 -2.92
C PRO A 47 14.36 -0.15 -2.28
N LYS A 48 14.36 1.09 -2.77
CA LYS A 48 15.14 2.20 -2.17
C LYS A 48 14.62 2.56 -0.77
N LYS A 49 13.29 2.54 -0.60
CA LYS A 49 12.63 2.89 0.67
C LYS A 49 11.31 2.16 0.78
N VAL A 50 10.99 1.67 1.98
CA VAL A 50 9.67 1.20 2.37
C VAL A 50 9.24 1.98 3.61
N SER A 51 8.03 2.52 3.62
CA SER A 51 7.47 3.30 4.73
C SER A 51 6.03 2.89 5.00
N LEU A 52 5.57 3.13 6.22
CA LEU A 52 4.16 3.01 6.60
C LEU A 52 3.55 4.40 6.78
N ILE A 53 2.39 4.60 6.19
CA ILE A 53 1.62 5.84 6.25
C ILE A 53 0.25 5.52 6.84
N GLU A 54 -0.12 6.23 7.90
CA GLU A 54 -1.49 6.23 8.41
C GLU A 54 -2.27 7.36 7.76
N TYR A 55 -3.50 7.09 7.36
CA TYR A 55 -4.46 8.08 6.90
C TYR A 55 -5.62 8.16 7.88
N SER A 56 -6.12 9.36 8.17
CA SER A 56 -7.26 9.55 9.07
C SER A 56 -8.21 10.65 8.61
N GLY A 57 -9.47 10.54 9.05
CA GLY A 57 -10.56 11.43 8.66
C GLY A 57 -10.81 11.39 7.15
N ASN A 58 -11.22 10.24 6.61
CA ASN A 58 -11.48 10.07 5.17
C ASN A 58 -10.33 10.53 4.26
N TRP A 59 -9.10 10.13 4.58
CA TRP A 59 -7.89 10.47 3.81
C TRP A 59 -7.51 11.96 3.79
N ILE A 60 -8.17 12.81 4.59
CA ILE A 60 -7.87 14.25 4.69
C ILE A 60 -6.49 14.49 5.31
N SER A 61 -6.09 13.63 6.25
CA SER A 61 -4.80 13.72 6.93
C SER A 61 -3.98 12.46 6.72
N SER A 62 -2.67 12.62 6.57
CA SER A 62 -1.73 11.50 6.48
C SER A 62 -0.51 11.74 7.36
N LYS A 63 0.00 10.69 7.99
CA LYS A 63 1.19 10.72 8.83
C LYS A 63 2.09 9.53 8.51
N VAL A 64 3.38 9.78 8.35
CA VAL A 64 4.37 8.69 8.29
C VAL A 64 4.53 8.11 9.69
N ILE A 65 4.06 6.87 9.89
CA ILE A 65 4.12 6.17 11.18
C ILE A 65 5.38 5.31 11.32
N GLN A 66 6.00 4.94 10.20
CA GLN A 66 7.34 4.38 10.13
C GLN A 66 8.02 4.86 8.84
N ASN A 67 9.18 5.48 8.97
CA ASN A 67 10.02 5.84 7.83
C ASN A 67 11.13 4.80 7.65
N GLN A 68 11.33 4.33 6.41
CA GLN A 68 12.45 3.47 6.03
C GLN A 68 12.59 2.18 6.87
N ILE A 69 11.80 1.17 6.51
CA ILE A 69 11.93 -0.19 7.02
C ILE A 69 13.12 -0.87 6.34
N PRO A 70 14.15 -1.32 7.09
CA PRO A 70 15.31 -1.98 6.50
C PRO A 70 14.98 -3.41 6.05
N PRO A 71 15.71 -3.96 5.06
CA PRO A 71 15.65 -5.37 4.76
C PRO A 71 16.17 -6.22 5.93
N LEU A 72 15.73 -7.47 5.99
CA LEU A 72 16.36 -8.48 6.83
C LEU A 72 17.80 -8.72 6.35
N LYS A 73 18.73 -8.85 7.29
CA LYS A 73 20.16 -9.01 6.99
C LYS A 73 20.39 -10.16 6.00
N GLY A 74 20.98 -9.85 4.85
CA GLY A 74 21.30 -10.83 3.81
C GLY A 74 20.10 -11.35 3.00
N LYS A 75 18.92 -10.70 3.08
CA LYS A 75 17.71 -11.08 2.36
C LYS A 75 17.07 -9.87 1.66
N ASN A 76 16.25 -10.12 0.63
CA ASN A 76 15.38 -9.12 -0.02
C ASN A 76 14.00 -8.99 0.65
N SER A 77 13.79 -9.71 1.75
CA SER A 77 12.57 -9.67 2.56
C SER A 77 12.65 -8.60 3.64
N ILE A 78 11.50 -8.05 4.03
CA ILE A 78 11.34 -7.16 5.19
C ILE A 78 10.48 -7.83 6.26
N TYR A 79 10.72 -7.47 7.51
CA TYR A 79 9.83 -7.72 8.64
C TYR A 79 9.74 -6.43 9.46
N HIS A 80 8.54 -6.03 9.85
CA HIS A 80 8.39 -4.89 10.74
C HIS A 80 7.15 -5.04 11.61
N HIS A 81 7.33 -4.86 12.92
CA HIS A 81 6.26 -4.74 13.90
C HIS A 81 6.24 -3.32 14.43
N ARG A 82 5.09 -2.67 14.33
CA ARG A 82 4.87 -1.31 14.83
C ARG A 82 3.65 -1.28 15.72
N GLN A 83 3.82 -0.76 16.94
CA GLN A 83 2.72 -0.33 17.79
C GLN A 83 2.57 1.20 17.68
N ILE A 84 1.34 1.69 17.55
CA ILE A 84 1.02 3.11 17.41
C ILE A 84 -0.05 3.49 18.44
N GLN A 85 0.13 4.62 19.12
CA GLN A 85 -0.92 5.23 19.94
C GLN A 85 -1.87 6.05 19.07
N LYS A 86 -3.16 5.93 19.31
CA LYS A 86 -4.20 6.61 18.55
C LYS A 86 -5.41 6.92 19.42
N THR A 87 -6.14 7.98 19.10
CA THR A 87 -7.40 8.30 19.77
C THR A 87 -8.42 7.18 19.52
N PRO A 88 -9.04 6.61 20.57
CA PRO A 88 -10.08 5.61 20.42
C PRO A 88 -11.21 6.04 19.49
N ASN A 89 -11.85 5.08 18.82
CA ASN A 89 -13.01 5.26 17.94
C ASN A 89 -12.78 6.21 16.74
N THR A 90 -11.53 6.53 16.42
CA THR A 90 -11.21 7.30 15.21
C THR A 90 -10.98 6.39 14.02
N GLU A 91 -11.49 6.79 12.85
CA GLU A 91 -11.33 6.07 11.59
C GLU A 91 -9.94 6.27 11.01
N PHE A 92 -9.35 5.18 10.53
CA PHE A 92 -8.05 5.22 9.86
C PHE A 92 -7.82 4.06 8.91
N SER A 93 -6.84 4.23 8.04
CA SER A 93 -6.24 3.17 7.25
C SER A 93 -4.72 3.27 7.33
N VAL A 94 -4.03 2.18 7.02
CA VAL A 94 -2.56 2.15 6.94
C VAL A 94 -2.18 1.63 5.58
N SER A 95 -1.23 2.31 4.93
CA SER A 95 -0.69 1.89 3.64
C SER A 95 0.82 1.76 3.70
N MET A 96 1.34 0.80 2.94
CA MET A 96 2.76 0.68 2.64
C MET A 96 3.08 1.55 1.43
N GLU A 97 3.99 2.51 1.61
CA GLU A 97 4.61 3.28 0.52
C GLU A 97 5.97 2.70 0.20
N VAL A 98 6.22 2.42 -1.08
CA VAL A 98 7.48 1.83 -1.53
C VAL A 98 8.05 2.64 -2.68
N MET A 99 9.29 3.08 -2.50
CA MET A 99 10.08 3.76 -3.50
C MET A 99 11.07 2.78 -4.10
N HIS A 100 11.08 2.60 -5.43
CA HIS A 100 11.92 1.61 -6.09
C HIS A 100 12.42 2.05 -7.47
N PHE A 101 13.42 1.33 -7.99
CA PHE A 101 14.00 1.55 -9.32
C PHE A 101 13.79 0.36 -10.27
N CYS A 102 12.81 -0.51 -10.02
CA CYS A 102 12.44 -1.54 -10.99
C CYS A 102 12.10 -0.91 -12.35
N ASN A 103 12.78 -1.36 -13.41
CA ASN A 103 12.65 -0.86 -14.79
C ASN A 103 12.59 0.68 -14.89
N PRO A 104 13.62 1.39 -14.41
CA PRO A 104 13.57 2.84 -14.27
C PRO A 104 13.67 3.50 -15.65
N ILE A 105 12.89 4.55 -15.86
CA ILE A 105 13.00 5.35 -17.09
C ILE A 105 14.29 6.17 -16.99
N ARG A 106 15.25 5.89 -17.87
CA ARG A 106 16.45 6.72 -18.04
C ARG A 106 16.16 7.77 -19.10
N ARG A 107 16.03 9.04 -18.71
CA ARG A 107 16.02 10.18 -19.66
C ARG A 107 17.46 10.71 -19.77
N GLY A 108 17.95 10.84 -21.00
CA GLY A 108 19.36 11.08 -21.35
C GLY A 108 20.16 11.90 -20.34
N GLY A 109 21.21 11.29 -19.78
CA GLY A 109 22.17 11.90 -18.86
C GLY A 109 21.70 12.12 -17.42
N ARG A 110 20.43 11.87 -17.08
CA ARG A 110 19.90 12.05 -15.71
C ARG A 110 19.94 10.75 -14.91
N PRO A 111 20.13 10.83 -13.57
CA PRO A 111 19.95 9.68 -12.68
C PRO A 111 18.57 9.05 -12.88
N PRO A 112 18.44 7.71 -12.76
CA PRO A 112 17.16 7.03 -12.86
C PRO A 112 16.20 7.58 -11.79
N CYS A 113 14.95 7.81 -12.18
CA CYS A 113 13.90 8.27 -11.29
C CYS A 113 13.20 7.08 -10.62
N PRO A 114 12.98 7.11 -9.29
CA PRO A 114 12.27 6.04 -8.65
C PRO A 114 10.76 6.20 -8.86
N PHE A 115 10.08 5.06 -8.91
CA PHE A 115 8.62 5.00 -8.83
C PHE A 115 8.19 4.94 -7.36
N ILE A 116 6.98 5.44 -7.07
CA ILE A 116 6.37 5.37 -5.74
C ILE A 116 5.00 4.71 -5.86
N PHE A 117 4.89 3.46 -5.41
CA PHE A 117 3.58 2.86 -5.23
C PHE A 117 3.14 2.90 -3.78
N ARG A 118 1.83 2.95 -3.59
CA ARG A 118 1.18 2.81 -2.28
C ARG A 118 0.19 1.65 -2.39
N GLY A 119 0.30 0.70 -1.48
CA GLY A 119 -0.65 -0.39 -1.32
C GLY A 119 -1.23 -0.36 0.09
N PRO A 120 -2.56 -0.43 0.28
CA PRO A 120 -3.12 -0.48 1.62
C PRO A 120 -2.75 -1.79 2.32
N ILE A 121 -2.68 -1.73 3.64
CA ILE A 121 -2.66 -2.90 4.51
C ILE A 121 -4.12 -3.23 4.82
N PRO A 122 -4.60 -4.44 4.49
CA PRO A 122 -5.98 -4.81 4.78
C PRO A 122 -6.29 -4.67 6.27
N THR A 123 -7.46 -4.12 6.60
CA THR A 123 -7.82 -3.73 7.98
C THR A 123 -7.94 -4.90 8.96
N HIS A 124 -8.09 -6.12 8.46
CA HIS A 124 -8.07 -7.34 9.27
C HIS A 124 -6.65 -7.72 9.75
N PHE A 125 -5.59 -7.15 9.17
CA PHE A 125 -4.20 -7.25 9.65
C PHE A 125 -3.79 -6.09 10.59
N ILE A 126 -4.74 -5.21 10.94
CA ILE A 126 -4.54 -4.15 11.92
C ILE A 126 -5.14 -4.61 13.25
N ASP A 127 -4.27 -4.96 14.20
CA ASP A 127 -4.66 -5.48 15.51
C ASP A 127 -4.89 -4.35 16.52
N CYS A 128 -6.11 -4.26 17.05
CA CYS A 128 -6.48 -3.28 18.07
C CYS A 128 -6.40 -3.83 19.50
N GLN A 129 -6.28 -5.15 19.68
CA GLN A 129 -6.33 -5.81 20.99
C GLN A 129 -4.92 -5.95 21.58
N GLY A 130 -3.90 -6.18 20.73
CA GLY A 130 -2.50 -6.23 21.13
C GLY A 130 -2.02 -7.60 21.60
N ASP A 131 -2.87 -8.61 21.48
CA ASP A 131 -2.65 -9.96 22.03
C ASP A 131 -2.37 -10.99 20.92
N ASP A 132 -2.76 -10.71 19.67
CA ASP A 132 -2.54 -11.57 18.50
C ASP A 132 -1.90 -10.76 17.37
N THR A 133 -0.59 -10.90 17.20
CA THR A 133 0.15 -10.19 16.15
C THR A 133 -0.06 -10.84 14.79
N ILE A 134 -1.21 -10.55 14.17
CA ILE A 134 -1.50 -11.02 12.80
C ILE A 134 -0.59 -10.26 11.83
N ALA A 135 0.29 -11.00 11.15
CA ALA A 135 1.19 -10.44 10.16
C ALA A 135 0.53 -10.39 8.78
N TYR A 136 0.63 -9.24 8.10
CA TYR A 136 0.33 -9.11 6.69
C TYR A 136 1.50 -9.67 5.87
N TRP A 137 1.30 -10.85 5.27
CA TRP A 137 2.26 -11.53 4.41
C TRP A 137 2.09 -11.08 2.95
N PHE A 138 3.16 -10.63 2.30
CA PHE A 138 3.09 -10.19 0.90
C PHE A 138 4.28 -10.63 0.03
N SER A 139 4.02 -10.73 -1.27
CA SER A 139 5.03 -10.87 -2.32
C SER A 139 4.62 -9.99 -3.50
N ILE A 140 5.36 -8.91 -3.75
CA ILE A 140 4.98 -7.87 -4.73
C ILE A 140 6.01 -7.78 -5.85
N ASP A 141 5.57 -7.98 -7.10
CA ASP A 141 6.39 -7.68 -8.29
C ASP A 141 6.22 -6.23 -8.72
N LEU A 142 7.26 -5.45 -8.53
CA LEU A 142 7.33 -4.01 -8.77
C LEU A 142 7.29 -3.61 -10.26
N ASN A 143 7.36 -4.57 -11.17
CA ASN A 143 7.18 -4.31 -12.60
C ASN A 143 5.71 -4.17 -13.00
N SER A 144 4.76 -4.63 -12.18
CA SER A 144 3.35 -4.57 -12.54
C SER A 144 2.90 -3.13 -12.78
N GLY A 145 2.01 -2.91 -13.76
CA GLY A 145 1.51 -1.56 -14.09
C GLY A 145 0.86 -0.84 -12.89
N ARG A 146 0.32 -1.59 -11.92
CA ARG A 146 -0.27 -1.05 -10.69
C ARG A 146 0.79 -0.48 -9.73
N TYR A 147 2.01 -1.00 -9.77
CA TYR A 147 3.10 -0.64 -8.86
C TYR A 147 4.14 0.29 -9.50
N ARG A 148 3.93 0.71 -10.76
CA ARG A 148 4.71 1.75 -11.43
C ARG A 148 4.08 3.15 -11.30
N GLY A 149 3.09 3.31 -10.41
CA GLY A 149 2.39 4.57 -10.20
C GLY A 149 3.37 5.70 -9.83
N ARG A 150 3.25 6.85 -10.51
CA ARG A 150 3.96 8.13 -10.28
C ARG A 150 5.51 8.03 -10.17
N SER A 151 6.19 8.59 -11.16
CA SER A 151 7.62 8.93 -11.04
C SER A 151 7.79 10.00 -9.96
N SER A 152 8.69 9.78 -9.00
CA SER A 152 8.94 10.78 -7.94
C SER A 152 9.65 12.04 -8.45
N CYS A 153 10.06 12.06 -9.72
CA CYS A 153 10.86 13.13 -10.31
C CYS A 153 10.04 14.16 -11.10
N ASP A 154 8.74 13.94 -11.31
CA ASP A 154 7.96 14.83 -12.18
C ASP A 154 7.60 16.18 -11.51
N GLY A 155 8.07 16.43 -10.28
CA GLY A 155 7.86 17.70 -9.57
C GLY A 155 6.37 18.02 -9.36
N PRO A 156 6.04 19.17 -8.75
CA PRO A 156 4.64 19.59 -8.55
C PRO A 156 3.91 19.98 -9.85
N PHE A 157 4.59 20.01 -10.99
CA PHE A 157 4.06 20.48 -12.28
C PHE A 157 4.12 19.39 -13.37
N GLY A 158 3.95 18.12 -12.99
CA GLY A 158 3.84 17.00 -13.93
C GLY A 158 2.46 16.86 -14.55
N LYS A 159 2.04 17.86 -15.33
CA LYS A 159 1.08 17.77 -16.45
C LYS A 159 1.42 18.85 -17.47
#